data_AF-A0A6A6NZ90-F1
#
_entry.id   AF-A0A6A6NZ90-F1
#
_cell.length_a   1.000
_cell.length_b   1.000
_cell.length_c   1.000
_cell.angle_alpha   90.00
_cell.angle_beta   90.00
_cell.angle_gamma   90.00
#
_symmetry.space_group_name_H-M   'P 1'
#
loop_
_entity.id
_entity.type
_entity.pdbx_description
1 polymer ?
#
loop_
_entity_poly.entity_id
_entity_poly.type
_entity_poly.pdbx_seq_one_letter_code
_entity_poly.pdbx_strand_id
1 'polypeptide(L)'
;MALELYIPPCVDEPPHPNHPPSPERPLRIHIQGPLVSIQKLLPGVQFCYDDWEKPFPQAAGLQLAELAFRTIYGRPADAEMGENLTVCDEDSAWIREPELRMEIDYYGVTFDHRVPENEADPEVLAVNIIEMEEDGGKYARQHFRVEVDPKEYLGNKVLAVPRCCQKKRGTTDRARINSDVEWRVRRTTKQALLGG
;
A
#
# COMPACT_ATOMS: atom_id res chain seq x y z
N MET A 1 -0.50 -11.45 17.74
CA MET A 1 -1.83 -11.34 17.09
C MET A 1 -1.75 -10.22 16.06
N ALA A 2 -2.50 -10.32 14.97
CA ALA A 2 -2.50 -9.28 13.93
C ALA A 2 -3.25 -8.05 14.45
N LEU A 3 -2.70 -6.86 14.21
CA LEU A 3 -3.41 -5.60 14.46
C LEU A 3 -4.35 -5.29 13.29
N GLU A 4 -5.39 -4.51 13.57
CA GLU A 4 -6.31 -4.02 12.55
C GLU A 4 -5.65 -2.91 11.70
N LEU A 5 -5.83 -2.94 10.37
CA LEU A 5 -5.54 -1.80 9.50
C LEU A 5 -6.72 -0.82 9.54
N TYR A 6 -6.48 0.40 10.01
CA TYR A 6 -7.51 1.42 10.17
C TYR A 6 -7.30 2.61 9.21
N ILE A 7 -8.31 2.91 8.41
CA ILE A 7 -8.37 4.09 7.53
C ILE A 7 -9.44 5.04 8.07
N PRO A 8 -9.09 6.25 8.57
CA PRO A 8 -10.06 7.20 9.07
C PRO A 8 -10.91 7.78 7.92
N PRO A 9 -12.15 8.22 8.17
CA PRO A 9 -12.96 8.92 7.17
C PRO A 9 -12.25 10.13 6.56
N CYS A 10 -12.67 10.53 5.36
CA CYS A 10 -12.11 11.71 4.71
C CYS A 10 -12.42 12.99 5.50
N VAL A 11 -11.41 13.85 5.64
CA VAL A 11 -11.52 15.16 6.33
C VAL A 11 -12.08 16.27 5.45
N ASP A 12 -12.21 16.05 4.14
CA ASP A 12 -12.76 17.03 3.22
C ASP A 12 -14.29 17.06 3.29
N GLU A 13 -14.88 18.25 3.14
CA GLU A 13 -16.31 18.47 2.99
C GLU A 13 -16.59 19.18 1.65
N PRO A 14 -17.16 18.49 0.64
CA PRO A 14 -17.52 17.07 0.62
C PRO A 14 -16.29 16.12 0.60
N PRO A 15 -16.44 14.84 1.00
CA PRO A 15 -15.37 13.85 0.93
C PRO A 15 -14.75 13.73 -0.46
N HIS A 16 -13.44 13.43 -0.50
CA HIS A 16 -12.76 13.15 -1.76
C HIS A 16 -13.44 11.95 -2.47
N PRO A 17 -13.66 11.99 -3.80
CA PRO A 17 -14.38 10.94 -4.52
C PRO A 17 -13.80 9.52 -4.40
N ASN A 18 -12.52 9.42 -4.02
CA ASN A 18 -11.80 8.16 -3.83
C ASN A 18 -11.53 7.84 -2.34
N HIS A 19 -12.19 8.49 -1.37
CA HIS A 19 -11.97 8.23 0.06
C HIS A 19 -13.27 8.28 0.91
N PRO A 20 -13.83 7.10 1.29
CA PRO A 20 -13.56 5.80 0.66
C PRO A 20 -14.10 5.79 -0.79
N PRO A 21 -13.46 5.04 -1.70
CA PRO A 21 -13.95 4.93 -3.07
C PRO A 21 -15.24 4.09 -3.14
N SER A 22 -16.06 4.35 -4.17
CA SER A 22 -17.17 3.46 -4.50
C SER A 22 -16.64 2.09 -4.96
N PRO A 23 -17.26 0.97 -4.55
CA PRO A 23 -16.90 -0.38 -5.04
C PRO A 23 -16.98 -0.53 -6.56
N GLU A 24 -17.76 0.30 -7.24
CA GLU A 24 -17.92 0.24 -8.70
C GLU A 24 -16.85 1.04 -9.44
N ARG A 25 -16.04 1.82 -8.73
CA ARG A 25 -15.05 2.71 -9.34
C ARG A 25 -13.75 1.95 -9.64
N PRO A 26 -13.30 1.90 -10.90
CA PRO A 26 -11.98 1.38 -11.24
C PRO A 26 -10.88 2.22 -10.59
N LEU A 27 -9.99 1.57 -9.84
CA LEU A 27 -8.88 2.23 -9.16
C LEU A 27 -7.66 1.31 -9.09
N ARG A 28 -6.49 1.90 -9.32
CA ARG A 28 -5.21 1.33 -8.89
C ARG A 28 -4.94 1.78 -7.46
N ILE A 29 -4.80 0.84 -6.55
CA ILE A 29 -4.58 1.11 -5.14
C ILE A 29 -3.12 0.83 -4.82
N HIS A 30 -2.47 1.80 -4.20
CA HIS A 30 -1.11 1.67 -3.69
C HIS A 30 -1.12 1.91 -2.19
N ILE A 31 -0.70 0.91 -1.42
CA ILE A 31 -0.55 1.01 0.03
C ILE A 31 0.89 0.69 0.42
N GLN A 32 1.49 1.56 1.23
CA GLN A 32 2.89 1.43 1.61
C GLN A 32 3.16 2.01 3.00
N GLY A 33 4.18 1.54 3.68
CA GLY A 33 4.53 2.00 5.03
C GLY A 33 5.82 1.43 5.58
N PRO A 34 6.19 1.85 6.80
CA PRO A 34 7.28 1.23 7.55
C PRO A 34 7.05 -0.27 7.70
N LEU A 35 8.08 -1.07 7.44
CA LEU A 35 7.99 -2.53 7.53
C LEU A 35 7.55 -2.97 8.92
N VAL A 36 8.00 -2.28 9.98
CA VAL A 36 7.62 -2.54 11.36
C VAL A 36 6.10 -2.46 11.58
N SER A 37 5.41 -1.51 10.94
CA SER A 37 3.95 -1.39 11.04
C SER A 37 3.25 -2.47 10.23
N ILE A 38 3.78 -2.82 9.06
CA ILE A 38 3.25 -3.88 8.20
C ILE A 38 3.40 -5.26 8.87
N GLN A 39 4.49 -5.50 9.59
CA GLN A 39 4.70 -6.73 10.37
C GLN A 39 3.70 -6.86 11.53
N LYS A 40 3.24 -5.75 12.13
CA LYS A 40 2.14 -5.77 13.11
C LYS A 40 0.81 -6.17 12.49
N LEU A 41 0.56 -5.78 11.24
CA LEU A 41 -0.62 -6.18 10.47
C LEU A 41 -0.56 -7.65 10.02
N LEU A 42 0.62 -8.12 9.63
CA LEU A 42 0.86 -9.43 9.03
C LEU A 42 1.86 -10.26 9.87
N PRO A 43 1.56 -10.55 11.15
CA PRO A 43 2.50 -11.25 12.02
C PRO A 43 2.74 -12.68 11.53
N GLY A 44 4.00 -13.06 11.42
CA GLY A 44 4.42 -14.39 10.98
C GLY A 44 4.52 -14.56 9.46
N VAL A 45 4.18 -13.53 8.67
CA VAL A 45 4.46 -13.53 7.23
C VAL A 45 5.95 -13.31 7.00
N GLN A 46 6.54 -14.16 6.17
CA GLN A 46 7.94 -14.00 5.76
C GLN A 46 8.04 -13.02 4.60
N PHE A 47 8.97 -12.09 4.71
CA PHE A 47 9.34 -11.15 3.65
C PHE A 47 10.57 -11.71 2.95
N CYS A 48 10.59 -11.68 1.61
CA CYS A 48 11.77 -12.06 0.85
C CYS A 48 12.68 -10.84 0.72
N TYR A 49 13.87 -10.96 1.31
CA TYR A 49 14.90 -9.92 1.31
C TYR A 49 15.95 -10.12 0.20
N ASP A 50 15.78 -11.10 -0.67
CA ASP A 50 16.69 -11.32 -1.79
C ASP A 50 16.14 -10.64 -3.05
N ASP A 51 16.78 -9.56 -3.49
CA ASP A 51 16.40 -8.84 -4.70
C ASP A 51 16.58 -9.66 -6.00
N TRP A 52 17.36 -10.75 -5.98
CA TRP A 52 17.65 -11.55 -7.17
C TRP A 52 16.65 -12.67 -7.41
N GLU A 53 16.14 -13.29 -6.33
CA GLU A 53 15.21 -14.44 -6.39
C GLU A 53 13.82 -14.12 -5.82
N LYS A 54 13.49 -12.83 -5.70
CA LYS A 54 12.22 -12.39 -5.13
C LYS A 54 11.03 -12.97 -5.89
N PRO A 55 10.21 -13.85 -5.28
CA PRO A 55 9.02 -14.35 -5.93
C PRO A 55 8.04 -13.20 -6.12
N PHE A 56 7.30 -13.21 -7.24
CA PHE A 56 6.24 -12.26 -7.45
C PHE A 56 4.91 -12.94 -7.80
N PRO A 57 3.79 -12.52 -7.17
CA PRO A 57 3.74 -11.61 -6.01
C PRO A 57 4.32 -12.33 -4.77
N GLN A 58 4.86 -11.57 -3.82
CA GLN A 58 5.23 -12.13 -2.53
C GLN A 58 3.98 -12.44 -1.70
N ALA A 59 4.10 -13.40 -0.78
CA ALA A 59 3.04 -13.71 0.18
C ALA A 59 2.65 -12.46 1.01
N ALA A 60 3.63 -11.62 1.37
CA ALA A 60 3.38 -10.35 2.05
C ALA A 60 2.59 -9.35 1.20
N GLY A 61 2.91 -9.22 -0.10
CA GLY A 61 2.20 -8.34 -1.01
C GLY A 61 0.76 -8.77 -1.22
N LEU A 62 0.52 -10.06 -1.43
CA LEU A 62 -0.84 -10.63 -1.53
C LEU A 62 -1.67 -10.35 -0.27
N GLN A 63 -1.13 -10.65 0.92
CA GLN A 63 -1.86 -10.46 2.18
C GLN A 63 -2.09 -8.99 2.51
N LEU A 64 -1.13 -8.10 2.21
CA LEU A 64 -1.29 -6.67 2.40
C LEU A 64 -2.35 -6.09 1.46
N ALA A 65 -2.36 -6.54 0.19
CA ALA A 65 -3.37 -6.13 -0.78
C ALA A 65 -4.77 -6.59 -0.36
N GLU A 66 -4.93 -7.85 0.08
CA GLU A 66 -6.21 -8.36 0.56
C GLU A 66 -6.70 -7.61 1.81
N LEU A 67 -5.81 -7.35 2.77
CA LEU A 67 -6.13 -6.58 3.96
C LEU A 67 -6.58 -5.16 3.60
N ALA A 68 -5.83 -4.48 2.73
CA ALA A 68 -6.17 -3.14 2.27
C ALA A 68 -7.52 -3.12 1.53
N PHE A 69 -7.78 -4.07 0.65
CA PHE A 69 -9.05 -4.21 -0.05
C PHE A 69 -10.20 -4.35 0.96
N ARG A 70 -10.06 -5.26 1.94
CA ARG A 70 -11.07 -5.50 2.96
C ARG A 70 -11.33 -4.27 3.82
N THR A 71 -10.29 -3.53 4.20
CA THR A 71 -10.44 -2.29 4.96
C THR A 71 -11.11 -1.19 4.14
N ILE A 72 -10.78 -1.07 2.84
CA ILE A 72 -11.33 -0.03 1.96
C ILE A 72 -12.81 -0.29 1.62
N TYR A 73 -13.16 -1.53 1.30
CA TYR A 73 -14.49 -1.90 0.79
C TYR A 73 -15.39 -2.61 1.81
N GLY A 74 -14.87 -2.94 2.99
CA GLY A 74 -15.61 -3.62 4.06
C GLY A 74 -15.90 -5.09 3.81
N ARG A 75 -15.27 -5.71 2.79
CA ARG A 75 -15.53 -7.09 2.35
C ARG A 75 -14.32 -7.72 1.64
N PRO A 76 -14.19 -9.05 1.58
CA PRO A 76 -13.17 -9.69 0.74
C PRO A 76 -13.43 -9.42 -0.75
N ALA A 77 -12.38 -9.50 -1.58
CA ALA A 77 -12.51 -9.42 -3.02
C ALA A 77 -13.24 -10.64 -3.56
N ASP A 78 -14.26 -10.41 -4.39
CA ASP A 78 -15.06 -11.46 -5.01
C ASP A 78 -14.88 -11.48 -6.53
N ALA A 79 -14.16 -12.50 -7.01
CA ALA A 79 -13.91 -12.70 -8.44
C ALA A 79 -15.22 -12.91 -9.24
N GLU A 80 -16.28 -13.45 -8.64
CA GLU A 80 -17.57 -13.63 -9.31
C GLU A 80 -18.29 -12.30 -9.56
N MET A 81 -17.98 -11.28 -8.75
CA MET A 81 -18.48 -9.91 -8.92
C MET A 81 -17.61 -9.03 -9.83
N GLY A 82 -16.65 -9.63 -10.52
CA GLY A 82 -15.68 -8.92 -11.37
C GLY A 82 -14.63 -8.14 -10.58
N GLU A 83 -14.48 -8.42 -9.28
CA GLU A 83 -13.45 -7.83 -8.44
C GLU A 83 -12.18 -8.65 -8.55
N ASN A 84 -11.37 -8.33 -9.56
CA ASN A 84 -10.05 -8.88 -9.68
C ASN A 84 -9.09 -8.05 -8.83
N LEU A 85 -8.70 -8.59 -7.66
CA LEU A 85 -7.55 -8.10 -6.92
C LEU A 85 -6.30 -8.66 -7.60
N THR A 86 -5.70 -7.84 -8.48
CA THR A 86 -4.48 -8.21 -9.18
C THR A 86 -3.33 -7.39 -8.63
N VAL A 87 -2.36 -8.05 -7.97
CA VAL A 87 -1.12 -7.38 -7.53
C VAL A 87 -0.28 -7.05 -8.77
N CYS A 88 -0.06 -5.76 -8.98
CA CYS A 88 0.60 -5.20 -10.16
C CYS A 88 2.09 -4.94 -9.91
N ASP A 89 2.43 -4.49 -8.70
CA ASP A 89 3.79 -4.12 -8.32
C ASP A 89 4.01 -4.19 -6.80
N GLU A 90 5.28 -4.30 -6.39
CA GLU A 90 5.72 -4.31 -5.00
C GLU A 90 7.00 -3.47 -4.87
N ASP A 91 7.03 -2.59 -3.87
CA ASP A 91 8.17 -1.72 -3.59
C ASP A 91 8.81 -2.07 -2.24
N SER A 92 10.13 -1.93 -2.15
CA SER A 92 10.90 -2.15 -0.93
C SER A 92 11.99 -1.10 -0.85
N ALA A 93 11.93 -0.25 0.18
CA ALA A 93 13.04 0.63 0.49
C ALA A 93 14.03 -0.10 1.40
N TRP A 94 15.32 0.12 1.13
CA TRP A 94 16.42 -0.56 1.78
C TRP A 94 17.26 0.44 2.56
N ILE A 95 17.50 0.17 3.85
CA ILE A 95 18.53 0.89 4.60
C ILE A 95 19.84 0.12 4.44
N ARG A 96 20.86 0.82 3.96
CA ARG A 96 22.25 0.36 4.03
C ARG A 96 22.88 0.92 5.29
N GLU A 97 22.91 0.15 6.36
CA GLU A 97 23.81 0.43 7.47
C GLU A 97 25.21 -0.13 7.16
N PRO A 98 26.30 0.61 7.40
CA PRO A 98 27.66 0.18 7.05
C PRO A 98 28.11 -1.14 7.68
N GLU A 99 27.49 -1.55 8.79
CA GLU A 99 27.91 -2.70 9.61
C GLU A 99 26.85 -3.82 9.73
N LEU A 100 25.66 -3.66 9.14
CA LEU A 100 24.56 -4.64 9.26
C LEU A 100 24.03 -5.11 7.89
N ARG A 101 23.39 -6.27 7.93
CA ARG A 101 22.69 -6.90 6.79
C ARG A 101 21.73 -5.89 6.17
N MET A 102 21.51 -5.97 4.85
CA MET A 102 20.51 -5.15 4.18
C MET A 102 19.15 -5.40 4.84
N GLU A 103 18.55 -4.36 5.42
CA GLU A 103 17.23 -4.43 6.04
C GLU A 103 16.25 -3.58 5.23
N ILE A 104 15.06 -4.14 4.99
CA ILE A 104 13.94 -3.40 4.41
C ILE A 104 13.33 -2.58 5.54
N ASP A 105 13.28 -1.27 5.40
CA ASP A 105 12.61 -0.39 6.36
C ASP A 105 11.20 0.02 5.91
N TYR A 106 10.91 -0.14 4.61
CA TYR A 106 9.64 0.24 4.00
C TYR A 106 9.18 -0.79 2.99
N TYR A 107 7.89 -1.12 3.00
CA TYR A 107 7.30 -2.05 2.03
C TYR A 107 6.00 -1.47 1.48
N GLY A 108 5.73 -1.73 0.20
CA GLY A 108 4.52 -1.29 -0.47
C GLY A 108 4.02 -2.30 -1.48
N VAL A 109 2.71 -2.31 -1.69
CA VAL A 109 2.06 -3.10 -2.73
C VAL A 109 1.11 -2.23 -3.54
N THR A 110 1.10 -2.46 -4.84
CA THR A 110 0.17 -1.85 -5.80
C THR A 110 -0.70 -2.95 -6.37
N PHE A 111 -2.01 -2.77 -6.33
CA PHE A 111 -2.98 -3.70 -6.91
C PHE A 111 -4.11 -2.95 -7.61
N ASP A 112 -4.68 -3.58 -8.62
CA ASP A 112 -5.81 -3.03 -9.36
C ASP A 112 -7.13 -3.54 -8.77
N HIS A 113 -8.15 -2.68 -8.81
CA HIS A 113 -9.55 -3.00 -8.58
C HIS A 113 -10.37 -2.55 -9.79
N ARG A 114 -10.92 -3.51 -10.53
CA ARG A 114 -11.75 -3.29 -11.73
C ARG A 114 -11.10 -2.42 -12.82
N VAL A 115 -9.77 -2.27 -12.80
CA VAL A 115 -9.02 -1.57 -13.83
C VAL A 115 -8.98 -2.46 -15.08
N PRO A 116 -9.39 -1.96 -16.26
CA PRO A 116 -9.26 -2.73 -17.50
C PRO A 116 -7.78 -3.03 -17.83
N GLU A 117 -7.49 -4.21 -18.37
CA GLU A 117 -6.12 -4.66 -18.68
C GLU A 117 -5.34 -3.70 -19.60
N ASN A 118 -6.04 -2.95 -20.45
CA ASN A 118 -5.45 -2.02 -21.42
C ASN A 118 -5.46 -0.55 -20.95
N GLU A 119 -5.87 -0.28 -19.70
CA GLU A 119 -5.83 1.07 -19.14
C GLU A 119 -4.40 1.44 -18.72
N ALA A 120 -3.78 2.36 -19.44
CA ALA A 120 -2.37 2.72 -19.25
C ALA A 120 -2.16 3.74 -18.11
N ASP A 121 -3.17 4.55 -17.79
CA ASP A 121 -3.07 5.57 -16.75
C ASP A 121 -4.32 5.58 -15.86
N PRO A 122 -4.57 4.48 -15.12
CA PRO A 122 -5.72 4.38 -14.24
C PRO A 122 -5.65 5.42 -13.13
N GLU A 123 -6.81 5.79 -12.62
CA GLU A 123 -6.90 6.64 -11.43
C GLU A 123 -6.36 5.90 -10.20
N VAL A 124 -5.64 6.61 -9.34
CA VAL A 124 -4.88 6.02 -8.24
C VAL A 124 -5.42 6.44 -6.87
N LEU A 125 -5.54 5.48 -5.96
CA LEU A 125 -5.69 5.71 -4.52
C LEU A 125 -4.37 5.35 -3.83
N ALA A 126 -3.62 6.38 -3.42
CA ALA A 126 -2.40 6.21 -2.62
C ALA A 126 -2.69 6.32 -1.13
N VAL A 127 -2.28 5.31 -0.36
CA VAL A 127 -2.49 5.17 1.08
C VAL A 127 -1.15 4.93 1.78
N ASN A 128 -0.83 5.74 2.79
CA ASN A 128 0.39 5.54 3.58
C ASN A 128 0.04 4.96 4.96
N ILE A 129 0.63 3.83 5.30
CA ILE A 129 0.66 3.23 6.63
C ILE A 129 1.66 4.00 7.49
N ILE A 130 1.27 4.33 8.72
CA ILE A 130 2.00 5.23 9.60
C ILE A 130 2.34 4.52 10.90
N GLU A 131 3.62 4.52 11.26
CA GLU A 131 4.07 4.07 12.57
C GLU A 131 3.75 5.16 13.61
N MET A 132 2.95 4.80 14.62
CA MET A 132 2.45 5.74 15.63
C MET A 132 3.17 5.60 16.97
N GLU A 133 3.82 4.47 17.22
CA GLU A 133 4.35 4.13 18.55
C GLU A 133 5.74 4.74 18.79
N GLU A 134 6.58 4.80 17.76
CA GLU A 134 7.97 5.24 17.89
C GLU A 134 8.10 6.72 18.31
N ASP A 135 7.30 7.60 17.73
CA ASP A 135 7.39 9.05 17.96
C ASP A 135 6.19 9.65 18.71
N GLY A 136 5.28 8.80 19.20
CA GLY A 136 4.03 9.20 19.85
C GLY A 136 3.14 10.04 18.92
N GLY A 137 3.07 9.69 17.64
CA GLY A 137 2.30 10.35 16.58
C GLY A 137 2.75 11.78 16.25
N LYS A 138 4.02 12.13 16.51
CA LYS A 138 4.57 13.45 16.19
C LYS A 138 4.52 13.70 14.68
N TYR A 139 4.91 12.72 13.88
CA TYR A 139 4.84 12.74 12.42
C TYR A 139 3.40 12.98 11.95
N ALA A 140 2.45 12.24 12.51
CA ALA A 140 1.04 12.34 12.14
C ALA A 140 0.48 13.76 12.37
N ARG A 141 0.72 14.36 13.54
CA ARG A 141 0.31 15.75 13.84
C ARG A 141 0.95 16.77 12.90
N GLN A 142 2.20 16.53 12.51
CA GLN A 142 2.93 17.43 11.62
C GLN A 142 2.42 17.33 10.18
N HIS A 143 2.07 16.14 9.70
CA HIS A 143 1.86 15.87 8.28
C HIS A 143 0.42 15.58 7.85
N PHE A 144 -0.52 15.34 8.77
CA PHE A 144 -1.91 15.00 8.42
C PHE A 144 -2.90 16.10 8.78
N ARG A 145 -4.02 16.08 8.07
CA ARG A 145 -5.18 16.95 8.31
C ARG A 145 -6.18 16.29 9.26
N VAL A 146 -6.13 14.96 9.38
CA VAL A 146 -6.93 14.17 10.31
C VAL A 146 -6.33 14.28 11.70
N GLU A 147 -7.16 14.56 12.70
CA GLU A 147 -6.77 14.51 14.11
C GLU A 147 -6.76 13.06 14.58
N VAL A 148 -5.65 12.63 15.18
CA VAL A 148 -5.45 11.25 15.66
C VAL A 148 -4.89 11.28 17.07
N ASP A 149 -5.47 10.50 17.99
CA ASP A 149 -4.87 10.22 19.29
C ASP A 149 -3.97 8.97 19.18
N PRO A 150 -2.64 9.10 19.32
CA PRO A 150 -1.71 7.97 19.24
C PRO A 150 -2.05 6.83 20.22
N LYS A 151 -2.68 7.13 21.36
CA LYS A 151 -3.06 6.12 22.35
C LYS A 151 -4.10 5.14 21.84
N GLU A 152 -4.92 5.53 20.87
CA GLU A 152 -5.87 4.60 20.25
C GLU A 152 -5.20 3.53 19.39
N TYR A 153 -3.98 3.80 18.92
CA TYR A 153 -3.27 2.94 17.96
C TYR A 153 -2.29 1.99 18.67
N LEU A 154 -1.74 2.40 19.81
CA LEU A 154 -0.77 1.62 20.59
C LEU A 154 -1.29 0.21 20.89
N GLY A 155 -0.68 -0.79 20.25
CA GLY A 155 -1.03 -2.22 20.41
C GLY A 155 -2.42 -2.64 19.94
N ASN A 156 -3.20 -1.76 19.30
CA ASN A 156 -4.60 -2.03 18.92
C ASN A 156 -4.81 -2.07 17.41
N LYS A 157 -4.42 -0.99 16.72
CA LYS A 157 -4.66 -0.78 15.29
C LYS A 157 -3.53 0.02 14.67
N VAL A 158 -3.27 -0.19 13.38
CA VAL A 158 -2.27 0.55 12.61
C VAL A 158 -2.98 1.59 11.75
N LEU A 159 -2.51 2.84 11.81
CA LEU A 159 -3.08 3.93 11.04
C LEU A 159 -2.63 3.85 9.58
N ALA A 160 -3.57 4.00 8.65
CA ALA A 160 -3.31 4.22 7.24
C ALA A 160 -4.08 5.44 6.73
N VAL A 161 -3.39 6.35 6.04
CA VAL A 161 -3.93 7.67 5.66
C VAL A 161 -3.87 7.84 4.14
N PRO A 162 -5.02 7.93 3.47
CA PRO A 162 -5.08 8.29 2.05
C PRO A 162 -4.52 9.68 1.80
N ARG A 163 -3.94 9.88 0.62
CA ARG A 163 -3.21 11.11 0.29
C ARG A 163 -4.05 12.39 0.41
N CYS A 164 -5.35 12.35 0.14
CA CYS A 164 -6.24 13.51 0.30
C CYS A 164 -6.29 14.06 1.74
N CYS A 165 -6.02 13.20 2.73
CA CYS A 165 -6.04 13.53 4.16
C CYS A 165 -4.67 13.96 4.70
N GLN A 166 -3.65 14.04 3.85
CA GLN A 166 -2.32 14.51 4.19
C GLN A 166 -2.13 15.98 3.81
N LYS A 167 -1.28 16.72 4.53
CA LYS A 167 -0.94 18.12 4.22
C LYS A 167 -0.12 18.23 2.92
N LYS A 168 0.77 17.25 2.67
CA LYS A 168 1.53 17.18 1.42
C LYS A 168 0.60 16.68 0.31
N ARG A 169 0.48 17.46 -0.76
CA ARG A 169 -0.25 17.04 -1.96
C ARG A 169 0.56 16.00 -2.74
N GLY A 170 -0.08 14.89 -3.08
CA GLY A 170 0.50 13.82 -3.90
C GLY A 170 0.31 14.01 -5.38
N THR A 171 0.60 15.21 -5.90
CA THR A 171 0.33 15.54 -7.32
C THR A 171 1.07 14.64 -8.30
N THR A 172 2.16 14.00 -7.87
CA THR A 172 2.97 13.07 -8.67
C THR A 172 2.64 11.61 -8.39
N ASP A 173 1.78 11.31 -7.41
CA ASP A 173 1.60 9.93 -6.93
C ASP A 173 1.01 9.04 -8.04
N ARG A 174 -0.02 9.50 -8.75
CA ARG A 174 -0.62 8.77 -9.88
C ARG A 174 0.42 8.43 -10.95
N ALA A 175 1.15 9.44 -11.43
CA ALA A 175 2.16 9.26 -12.47
C ALA A 175 3.28 8.31 -12.03
N ARG A 176 3.78 8.46 -10.80
CA ARG A 176 4.82 7.59 -10.24
C ARG A 176 4.34 6.14 -10.16
N ILE A 177 3.19 5.90 -9.52
CA ILE A 177 2.65 4.55 -9.30
C ILE A 177 2.35 3.84 -10.63
N ASN A 178 1.77 4.54 -11.60
CA ASN A 178 1.53 3.97 -12.93
C ASN A 178 2.84 3.65 -13.67
N SER A 179 3.87 4.50 -13.52
CA SER A 179 5.19 4.26 -14.08
C SER A 179 5.87 3.04 -13.44
N ASP A 180 5.77 2.87 -12.12
CA ASP A 180 6.39 1.76 -11.39
C ASP A 180 5.81 0.41 -11.87
N VAL A 181 4.47 0.34 -12.04
CA VAL A 181 3.79 -0.82 -12.63
C VAL A 181 4.29 -1.08 -14.06
N GLU A 182 4.36 -0.06 -14.90
CA GLU A 182 4.85 -0.21 -16.29
C GLU A 182 6.30 -0.73 -16.33
N TRP A 183 7.17 -0.18 -15.48
CA TRP A 183 8.56 -0.61 -15.36
C TRP A 183 8.68 -2.07 -14.97
N ARG A 184 7.83 -2.54 -14.05
CA ARG A 184 7.80 -3.95 -13.66
C ARG A 184 7.39 -4.85 -14.83
N VAL A 185 6.31 -4.50 -15.54
CA VAL A 185 5.86 -5.26 -16.73
C VAL A 185 7.00 -5.37 -17.76
N ARG A 186 7.66 -4.25 -18.08
CA ARG A 186 8.80 -4.23 -19.01
C ARG A 186 9.96 -5.12 -18.56
N ARG A 187 10.30 -5.12 -17.27
CA ARG A 187 11.35 -5.99 -16.70
C ARG A 187 11.00 -7.46 -16.87
N THR A 188 9.77 -7.85 -16.54
CA THR A 188 9.29 -9.24 -16.69
C THR A 188 9.29 -9.69 -18.15
N THR A 189 8.78 -8.86 -19.08
CA THR A 189 8.81 -9.17 -20.52
C THR A 189 10.24 -9.34 -21.04
N LYS A 190 11.16 -8.47 -20.63
CA LYS A 190 12.58 -8.55 -21.04
C LYS A 190 13.27 -9.80 -20.50
N GLN A 191 13.01 -10.19 -19.25
CA GLN A 191 13.53 -11.44 -18.68
C GLN A 191 13.00 -12.67 -19.41
N ALA A 192 11.70 -12.70 -19.74
CA ALA A 192 11.10 -13.79 -20.51
C ALA A 192 11.71 -13.94 -21.92
N LEU A 193 12.07 -12.83 -22.57
CA LEU A 193 12.68 -12.83 -23.90
C LEU A 193 14.18 -13.22 -23.90
N LEU A 194 14.88 -13.06 -22.78
CA LEU A 194 16.32 -13.35 -22.65
C LEU A 194 16.61 -14.74 -22.05
N GLY A 195 15.60 -15.40 -21.47
CA GLY A 195 15.70 -16.70 -20.81
C GLY A 195 15.06 -17.88 -21.56
N GLY A 196 14.79 -17.73 -22.86
CA GLY A 196 14.21 -18.76 -23.74
C GLY A 196 15.23 -19.35 -24.71
#